data_AF-A0A7S3P4U4-F1
#
_entry.id   AF-A0A7S3P4U4-F1
#
_cell.length_a   1.000
_cell.length_b   1.000
_cell.length_c   1.000
_cell.angle_alpha   90.00
_cell.angle_beta   90.00
_cell.angle_gamma   90.00
#
_symmetry.space_group_name_H-M   'P 1'
#
loop_
_entity.id
_entity.type
_entity.pdbx_description
1 polymer ?
#
loop_
_entity_poly.entity_id
_entity_poly.type
_entity_poly.pdbx_seq_one_letter_code
_entity_poly.pdbx_strand_id
1 'polypeptide(L)'
;MIYSSDLLSSPPPSSFYAIVIATPHTQHNKPKLASSLCLLEFWYSLYSHYRTVVTMKVSLFALTALWPATSVTMVSAYEDTCTQFKNIYTSGTDLCERMWDDAFTVVDDSQPGYTMWFFDQDNNPNDEVTRQLFPEVTSVDECHLQYFHKEVPSPEDDNMRECHPWKNNACCDSSTVKSVDAINEAYGDGYQWDRCGPISQACERFFVMEACLYECEPNAGLFRKFNDSQTDHPEFNTWQLHKMPIKKSFCDAWYTACYNDYFCGQGSYFQCAAYYEDNKASFEEKEDKALKIGLSVTGVVALLAICFAWCLIHREKKGQPLFLASTEGTSS
;
A
#
# COMPACT_ATOMS: atom_id res chain seq x y z
N MET A 1 -56.87 36.76 -20.32
CA MET A 1 -56.27 36.11 -21.51
C MET A 1 -55.34 35.03 -20.95
N ILE A 2 -55.68 33.73 -20.83
CA ILE A 2 -56.39 32.79 -21.74
C ILE A 2 -55.63 32.65 -23.08
N TYR A 3 -55.18 31.50 -23.59
CA TYR A 3 -55.32 30.04 -23.24
C TYR A 3 -54.00 29.45 -22.67
N SER A 4 -53.86 28.24 -22.08
CA SER A 4 -54.77 27.17 -21.59
C SER A 4 -55.34 26.08 -22.54
N SER A 5 -54.56 25.03 -22.89
CA SER A 5 -55.00 23.62 -23.21
C SER A 5 -53.78 22.72 -23.60
N ASP A 6 -53.38 21.65 -22.88
CA ASP A 6 -53.94 20.27 -22.83
C ASP A 6 -53.46 19.35 -24.01
N LEU A 7 -53.21 18.03 -23.93
CA LEU A 7 -53.14 16.99 -22.86
C LEU A 7 -52.56 15.66 -23.44
N LEU A 8 -52.15 14.68 -22.58
CA LEU A 8 -52.01 13.20 -22.82
C LEU A 8 -50.89 12.73 -23.81
N SER A 9 -50.06 11.70 -23.57
CA SER A 9 -50.28 10.38 -22.92
C SER A 9 -48.98 9.60 -22.58
N SER A 10 -49.07 8.66 -21.62
CA SER A 10 -48.07 7.63 -21.21
C SER A 10 -48.40 6.24 -21.83
N PRO A 11 -47.75 5.07 -21.54
CA PRO A 11 -46.50 4.75 -20.80
C PRO A 11 -45.56 3.76 -21.62
N PRO A 12 -44.57 3.02 -21.07
CA PRO A 12 -43.57 2.25 -21.84
C PRO A 12 -43.84 0.72 -21.95
N PRO A 13 -43.04 -0.04 -22.74
CA PRO A 13 -42.95 -1.50 -22.65
C PRO A 13 -41.74 -1.97 -21.81
N SER A 14 -41.88 -3.16 -21.22
CA SER A 14 -40.91 -3.82 -20.35
C SER A 14 -40.40 -5.15 -20.95
N SER A 15 -39.50 -5.83 -20.22
CA SER A 15 -39.09 -7.24 -20.39
C SER A 15 -38.01 -7.49 -21.47
N PHE A 16 -37.09 -8.46 -21.33
CA PHE A 16 -37.14 -9.72 -20.58
C PHE A 16 -35.83 -10.13 -19.88
N TYR A 17 -35.96 -10.80 -18.73
CA TYR A 17 -34.97 -11.72 -18.18
C TYR A 17 -34.98 -13.05 -18.97
N ALA A 18 -33.82 -13.71 -19.08
CA ALA A 18 -33.73 -15.10 -19.56
C ALA A 18 -32.89 -15.96 -18.61
N ILE A 19 -33.57 -16.65 -17.67
CA ILE A 19 -33.02 -17.77 -16.91
C ILE A 19 -33.33 -19.05 -17.70
N VAL A 20 -32.32 -19.87 -17.98
CA VAL A 20 -32.52 -21.20 -18.57
C VAL A 20 -32.08 -22.27 -17.57
N ILE A 21 -33.07 -22.86 -16.90
CA ILE A 21 -32.94 -24.13 -16.19
C ILE A 21 -33.58 -25.20 -17.10
N ALA A 22 -32.88 -26.30 -17.36
CA ALA A 22 -33.41 -27.41 -18.13
C ALA A 22 -33.10 -28.76 -17.46
N THR A 23 -34.16 -29.48 -17.08
CA THR A 23 -34.19 -30.89 -16.69
C THR A 23 -35.50 -31.50 -17.23
N PRO A 24 -35.71 -32.83 -17.18
CA PRO A 24 -35.15 -33.77 -18.14
C PRO A 24 -36.25 -34.58 -18.87
N HIS A 25 -35.90 -35.37 -19.89
CA HIS A 25 -36.80 -36.44 -20.34
C HIS A 25 -36.06 -37.69 -20.85
N THR A 26 -36.68 -38.85 -20.63
CA THR A 26 -36.13 -40.19 -20.81
C THR A 26 -36.76 -40.95 -21.99
N GLN A 27 -35.99 -41.75 -22.75
CA GLN A 27 -36.07 -43.23 -22.77
C GLN A 27 -35.41 -43.93 -23.99
N HIS A 28 -34.85 -45.14 -23.72
CA HIS A 28 -34.60 -46.32 -24.58
C HIS A 28 -33.96 -46.17 -25.99
N ASN A 29 -32.83 -46.85 -26.27
CA ASN A 29 -32.74 -48.32 -26.40
C ASN A 29 -31.31 -48.93 -26.26
N LYS A 30 -31.22 -50.27 -26.12
CA LYS A 30 -30.01 -51.07 -25.83
C LYS A 30 -29.24 -51.54 -27.12
N PRO A 31 -28.24 -52.47 -27.07
CA PRO A 31 -26.83 -52.26 -26.68
C PRO A 31 -25.82 -52.80 -27.73
N LYS A 32 -24.50 -52.55 -27.58
CA LYS A 32 -23.42 -53.41 -28.12
C LYS A 32 -22.07 -53.17 -27.45
N LEU A 33 -21.25 -54.23 -27.35
CA LEU A 33 -19.98 -54.30 -26.61
C LEU A 33 -18.86 -53.47 -27.27
N ALA A 34 -18.05 -52.78 -26.45
CA ALA A 34 -16.68 -52.35 -26.78
C ALA A 34 -15.81 -52.06 -25.54
N SER A 35 -15.91 -52.86 -24.47
CA SER A 35 -15.06 -52.73 -23.29
C SER A 35 -13.74 -53.50 -23.46
N SER A 36 -12.63 -52.79 -23.75
CA SER A 36 -11.25 -53.23 -23.45
C SER A 36 -10.17 -52.18 -23.75
N LEU A 37 -10.39 -51.25 -24.70
CA LEU A 37 -9.36 -50.28 -25.11
C LEU A 37 -9.23 -49.05 -24.19
N CYS A 38 -10.26 -48.71 -23.41
CA CYS A 38 -10.26 -47.51 -22.56
C CYS A 38 -9.40 -47.65 -21.28
N LEU A 39 -9.08 -48.87 -20.85
CA LEU A 39 -8.33 -49.11 -19.60
C LEU A 39 -6.81 -48.92 -19.77
N LEU A 40 -6.25 -49.15 -20.95
CA LEU A 40 -4.80 -49.00 -21.19
C LEU A 40 -4.36 -47.53 -21.23
N GLU A 41 -5.14 -46.66 -21.89
CA GLU A 41 -4.95 -45.21 -21.91
C GLU A 41 -4.98 -44.62 -20.48
N PHE A 42 -5.93 -45.05 -19.66
CA PHE A 42 -6.09 -44.58 -18.28
C PHE A 42 -4.90 -44.98 -17.39
N TRP A 43 -4.40 -46.20 -17.54
CA TRP A 43 -3.21 -46.67 -16.82
C TRP A 43 -1.91 -45.98 -17.27
N TYR A 44 -1.75 -45.68 -18.56
CA TYR A 44 -0.56 -44.97 -19.05
C TYR A 44 -0.52 -43.51 -18.56
N SER A 45 -1.68 -42.85 -18.53
CA SER A 45 -1.82 -41.48 -17.98
C SER A 45 -1.57 -41.43 -16.47
N LEU A 46 -2.12 -42.40 -15.71
CA LEU A 46 -1.88 -42.53 -14.27
C LEU A 46 -0.41 -42.88 -13.95
N TYR A 47 0.24 -43.75 -14.75
CA TYR A 47 1.66 -44.08 -14.56
C TYR A 47 2.58 -42.89 -14.88
N SER A 48 2.24 -42.09 -15.90
CA SER A 48 2.93 -40.84 -16.23
C SER A 48 2.81 -39.80 -15.11
N HIS A 49 1.59 -39.59 -14.59
CA HIS A 49 1.37 -38.72 -13.43
C HIS A 49 2.08 -39.25 -12.18
N TYR A 50 2.01 -40.54 -11.89
CA TYR A 50 2.69 -41.16 -10.75
C TYR A 50 4.22 -40.96 -10.83
N ARG A 51 4.82 -41.20 -12.00
CA ARG A 51 6.27 -41.01 -12.20
C ARG A 51 6.69 -39.55 -12.04
N THR A 52 5.85 -38.60 -12.45
CA THR A 52 6.10 -37.15 -12.33
C THR A 52 5.92 -36.65 -10.89
N VAL A 53 4.90 -37.14 -10.17
CA VAL A 53 4.65 -36.81 -8.76
C VAL A 53 5.70 -37.43 -7.84
N VAL A 54 6.20 -38.64 -8.15
CA VAL A 54 7.24 -39.31 -7.35
C VAL A 54 8.62 -38.67 -7.54
N THR A 55 8.97 -38.17 -8.73
CA THR A 55 10.22 -37.39 -8.89
C THR A 55 10.11 -35.98 -8.32
N MET A 56 8.95 -35.32 -8.35
CA MET A 56 8.77 -34.00 -7.72
C MET A 56 8.86 -34.05 -6.18
N LYS A 57 8.42 -35.13 -5.53
CA LYS A 57 8.46 -35.22 -4.06
C LYS A 57 9.85 -35.41 -3.45
N VAL A 58 10.85 -35.86 -4.22
CA VAL A 58 12.25 -35.93 -3.74
C VAL A 58 12.95 -34.57 -3.88
N SER A 59 12.62 -33.77 -4.90
CA SER A 59 13.24 -32.46 -5.13
C SER A 59 12.68 -31.34 -4.25
N LEU A 60 11.39 -31.40 -3.85
CA LEU A 60 10.78 -30.30 -3.09
C LEU A 60 11.20 -30.29 -1.60
N PHE A 61 11.34 -31.47 -0.97
CA PHE A 61 11.81 -31.57 0.42
C PHE A 61 13.28 -31.14 0.61
N ALA A 62 14.10 -31.17 -0.46
CA ALA A 62 15.47 -30.66 -0.43
C ALA A 62 15.53 -29.11 -0.52
N LEU A 63 14.48 -28.45 -1.04
CA LEU A 63 14.40 -26.99 -1.14
C LEU A 63 13.69 -26.35 0.07
N THR A 64 12.72 -27.03 0.68
CA THR A 64 12.04 -26.52 1.88
C THR A 64 12.82 -26.71 3.18
N ALA A 65 13.88 -27.52 3.19
CA ALA A 65 14.76 -27.72 4.34
C ALA A 65 15.83 -26.62 4.52
N LEU A 66 15.88 -25.63 3.63
CA LEU A 66 16.79 -24.47 3.69
C LEU A 66 16.10 -23.17 4.17
N TRP A 67 14.89 -23.27 4.71
CA TRP A 67 14.19 -22.17 5.38
C TRP A 67 13.79 -22.66 6.78
N PRO A 68 14.52 -22.29 7.85
CA PRO A 68 14.50 -20.89 8.32
C PRO A 68 15.86 -20.41 8.85
N ALA A 69 16.57 -19.58 8.08
CA ALA A 69 17.75 -18.84 8.57
C ALA A 69 18.09 -17.58 7.74
N THR A 70 17.62 -17.47 6.49
CA THR A 70 17.81 -16.29 5.64
C THR A 70 16.78 -15.19 5.87
N SER A 71 16.20 -15.12 7.07
CA SER A 71 15.83 -13.83 7.66
C SER A 71 17.11 -13.12 8.09
N VAL A 72 17.95 -12.77 7.10
CA VAL A 72 18.69 -11.52 7.20
C VAL A 72 17.58 -10.49 7.23
N THR A 73 17.29 -9.99 8.43
CA THR A 73 16.54 -8.75 8.57
C THR A 73 17.22 -7.77 7.62
N MET A 74 16.50 -7.30 6.60
CA MET A 74 16.89 -6.06 5.93
C MET A 74 17.10 -5.07 7.08
N VAL A 75 18.34 -4.59 7.23
CA VAL A 75 18.67 -3.65 8.29
C VAL A 75 17.76 -2.47 8.05
N SER A 76 16.83 -2.26 8.99
CA SER A 76 15.78 -1.28 8.80
C SER A 76 16.44 0.09 8.66
N ALA A 77 15.92 0.90 7.75
CA ALA A 77 16.52 2.20 7.48
C ALA A 77 16.67 3.02 8.79
N TYR A 78 17.83 3.64 8.95
CA TYR A 78 18.22 4.60 10.01
C TYR A 78 18.00 4.21 11.48
N GLU A 79 18.27 2.94 11.85
CA GLU A 79 18.18 2.44 13.24
C GLU A 79 18.69 3.42 14.33
N ASP A 80 19.77 4.16 14.08
CA ASP A 80 20.38 5.13 15.01
C ASP A 80 19.45 6.30 15.42
N THR A 81 18.43 6.64 14.61
CA THR A 81 17.44 7.70 14.91
C THR A 81 15.99 7.21 15.00
N CYS A 82 15.74 5.92 14.74
CA CYS A 82 14.39 5.37 14.71
C CYS A 82 13.82 5.07 16.10
N THR A 83 12.68 5.67 16.39
CA THR A 83 12.00 5.60 17.70
C THR A 83 10.51 5.33 17.50
N GLN A 84 9.86 4.64 18.44
CA GLN A 84 8.42 4.37 18.32
C GLN A 84 7.59 5.66 18.46
N PHE A 85 6.51 5.80 17.68
CA PHE A 85 5.63 6.99 17.70
C PHE A 85 5.23 7.44 19.11
N LYS A 86 4.80 6.52 19.99
CA LYS A 86 4.43 6.81 21.40
C LYS A 86 5.55 7.39 22.27
N ASN A 87 6.80 7.27 21.86
CA ASN A 87 7.97 7.83 22.54
C ASN A 87 8.39 9.18 21.92
N ILE A 88 7.94 9.47 20.69
CA ILE A 88 8.17 10.73 19.97
C ILE A 88 7.06 11.73 20.29
N TYR A 89 5.80 11.29 20.20
CA TYR A 89 4.60 12.10 20.35
C TYR A 89 3.82 11.69 21.60
N THR A 90 3.27 12.69 22.29
CA THR A 90 2.51 12.54 23.52
C THR A 90 1.01 12.37 23.29
N SER A 91 0.50 12.75 22.11
CA SER A 91 -0.92 12.71 21.74
C SER A 91 -1.10 12.85 20.22
N GLY A 92 -2.35 12.71 19.73
CA GLY A 92 -2.71 13.03 18.35
C GLY A 92 -2.45 14.49 17.97
N THR A 93 -2.81 15.43 18.86
CA THR A 93 -2.48 16.85 18.70
C THR A 93 -0.99 17.06 18.50
N ASP A 94 -0.17 16.48 19.38
CA ASP A 94 1.29 16.59 19.35
C ASP A 94 1.93 15.91 18.11
N LEU A 95 1.24 14.94 17.50
CA LEU A 95 1.63 14.36 16.21
C LEU A 95 1.36 15.34 15.06
N CYS A 96 0.10 15.77 14.89
CA CYS A 96 -0.30 16.64 13.78
C CYS A 96 0.43 17.99 13.79
N GLU A 97 0.65 18.59 14.98
CA GLU A 97 1.29 19.91 15.11
C GLU A 97 2.83 19.87 15.11
N ARG A 98 3.46 18.70 14.91
CA ARG A 98 4.94 18.58 14.83
C ARG A 98 5.47 17.74 13.68
N MET A 99 4.71 16.77 13.16
CA MET A 99 5.21 15.90 12.09
C MET A 99 5.60 16.71 10.84
N TRP A 100 4.76 17.69 10.49
CA TRP A 100 4.92 18.54 9.31
C TRP A 100 5.28 19.98 9.71
N ASP A 101 6.05 20.11 10.80
CA ASP A 101 6.30 21.36 11.51
C ASP A 101 4.99 22.15 11.74
N ASP A 102 4.94 23.45 11.42
CA ASP A 102 3.78 24.32 11.63
C ASP A 102 2.66 24.20 10.56
N ALA A 103 2.69 23.18 9.68
CA ALA A 103 1.69 23.02 8.61
C ALA A 103 0.25 22.93 9.12
N PHE A 104 0.05 22.21 10.23
CA PHE A 104 -1.27 21.97 10.82
C PHE A 104 -1.43 22.62 12.19
N THR A 105 -2.69 22.84 12.57
CA THR A 105 -3.08 23.05 13.97
C THR A 105 -4.31 22.20 14.28
N VAL A 106 -4.47 21.74 15.52
CA VAL A 106 -5.57 20.83 15.86
C VAL A 106 -6.70 21.56 16.56
N VAL A 107 -7.91 21.38 16.03
CA VAL A 107 -9.15 21.96 16.56
C VAL A 107 -10.11 20.87 17.03
N ASP A 108 -10.90 21.16 18.06
CA ASP A 108 -11.97 20.26 18.50
C ASP A 108 -12.95 19.96 17.36
N ASP A 109 -13.51 18.74 17.30
CA ASP A 109 -14.40 18.30 16.21
C ASP A 109 -15.69 19.16 16.04
N SER A 110 -16.00 20.00 17.04
CA SER A 110 -17.09 20.98 17.04
C SER A 110 -16.78 22.29 16.31
N GLN A 111 -15.51 22.54 15.99
CA GLN A 111 -15.03 23.74 15.30
C GLN A 111 -14.87 23.47 13.79
N PRO A 112 -14.77 24.53 12.96
CA PRO A 112 -14.42 24.36 11.55
C PRO A 112 -12.99 23.82 11.44
N GLY A 113 -12.86 22.59 10.94
CA GLY A 113 -11.58 21.91 10.75
C GLY A 113 -11.71 20.83 9.68
N TYR A 114 -10.66 20.66 8.90
CA TYR A 114 -10.57 19.76 7.76
C TYR A 114 -10.45 18.30 8.23
N THR A 115 -10.89 17.39 7.35
CA THR A 115 -10.56 15.97 7.40
C THR A 115 -9.65 15.63 6.23
N MET A 116 -8.65 14.77 6.45
CA MET A 116 -7.76 14.28 5.38
C MET A 116 -8.37 13.07 4.65
N TRP A 117 -9.62 12.72 4.94
CA TRP A 117 -10.35 11.66 4.22
C TRP A 117 -11.87 11.80 4.33
N PHE A 118 -12.57 11.39 3.28
CA PHE A 118 -14.03 11.27 3.22
C PHE A 118 -14.45 10.21 2.17
N PHE A 119 -15.73 9.82 2.16
CA PHE A 119 -16.24 8.76 1.29
C PHE A 119 -17.20 9.25 0.20
N ASP A 120 -17.70 10.48 0.32
CA ASP A 120 -18.66 11.07 -0.62
C ASP A 120 -17.91 11.88 -1.69
N GLN A 121 -17.69 11.28 -2.86
CA GLN A 121 -16.96 11.92 -3.97
C GLN A 121 -17.73 13.10 -4.59
N ASP A 122 -19.04 13.18 -4.38
CA ASP A 122 -19.89 14.23 -4.94
C ASP A 122 -20.00 15.45 -3.99
N ASN A 123 -19.48 15.34 -2.76
CA ASN A 123 -19.58 16.37 -1.73
C ASN A 123 -18.37 16.35 -0.78
N ASN A 124 -17.33 17.12 -1.12
CA ASN A 124 -16.17 17.32 -0.26
C ASN A 124 -16.59 18.07 1.03
N PRO A 125 -16.50 17.46 2.23
CA PRO A 125 -16.87 18.12 3.48
C PRO A 125 -15.98 19.32 3.80
N ASN A 126 -14.77 19.37 3.24
CA ASN A 126 -13.82 20.46 3.46
C ASN A 126 -14.29 21.76 2.79
N ASP A 127 -15.08 21.73 1.71
CA ASP A 127 -15.62 22.93 1.07
C ASP A 127 -16.52 23.76 2.02
N GLU A 128 -17.23 23.09 2.93
CA GLU A 128 -18.04 23.76 3.96
C GLU A 128 -17.16 24.36 5.06
N VAL A 129 -16.05 23.70 5.41
CA VAL A 129 -15.06 24.24 6.35
C VAL A 129 -14.43 25.50 5.76
N THR A 130 -14.06 25.47 4.47
CA THR A 130 -13.54 26.64 3.74
C THR A 130 -14.51 27.82 3.81
N ARG A 131 -15.79 27.61 3.51
CA ARG A 131 -16.81 28.68 3.55
C ARG A 131 -16.98 29.32 4.94
N GLN A 132 -16.68 28.59 6.02
CA GLN A 132 -16.76 29.09 7.38
C GLN A 132 -15.50 29.86 7.81
N LEU A 133 -14.33 29.47 7.30
CA LEU A 133 -13.04 30.10 7.63
C LEU A 133 -12.71 31.30 6.72
N PHE A 134 -13.10 31.23 5.45
CA PHE A 134 -12.85 32.24 4.41
C PHE A 134 -14.18 32.64 3.74
N PRO A 135 -15.09 33.34 4.44
CA PRO A 135 -16.41 33.70 3.91
C PRO A 135 -16.37 34.62 2.67
N GLU A 136 -15.23 35.22 2.37
CA GLU A 136 -14.94 35.98 1.15
C GLU A 136 -14.59 35.11 -0.07
N VAL A 137 -14.20 33.85 0.13
CA VAL A 137 -13.85 32.91 -0.95
C VAL A 137 -15.12 32.20 -1.45
N THR A 138 -15.60 32.61 -2.62
CA THR A 138 -16.82 32.04 -3.24
C THR A 138 -16.57 30.75 -4.01
N SER A 139 -15.36 30.58 -4.52
CA SER A 139 -14.87 29.45 -5.33
C SER A 139 -13.36 29.41 -5.19
N VAL A 140 -12.77 28.21 -5.26
CA VAL A 140 -11.31 28.04 -5.36
C VAL A 140 -11.02 27.63 -6.80
N ASP A 141 -10.63 28.63 -7.59
CA ASP A 141 -10.43 28.51 -9.04
C ASP A 141 -8.93 28.41 -9.42
N GLU A 142 -8.05 28.18 -8.43
CA GLU A 142 -6.60 28.07 -8.57
C GLU A 142 -6.04 27.10 -7.52
N CYS A 143 -5.04 26.32 -7.88
CA CYS A 143 -4.27 25.48 -6.95
C CYS A 143 -3.01 26.24 -6.49
N HIS A 144 -3.04 26.88 -5.31
CA HIS A 144 -1.96 27.76 -4.88
C HIS A 144 -0.68 27.05 -4.40
N LEU A 145 -0.74 25.74 -4.13
CA LEU A 145 0.45 24.91 -3.89
C LEU A 145 1.16 24.59 -5.21
N GLN A 146 2.42 24.16 -5.15
CA GLN A 146 3.28 23.96 -6.32
C GLN A 146 3.98 22.58 -6.29
N TYR A 147 4.86 22.32 -7.26
CA TYR A 147 5.44 21.01 -7.60
C TYR A 147 4.54 20.10 -8.45
N PHE A 148 3.73 19.22 -7.85
CA PHE A 148 2.87 18.26 -8.58
C PHE A 148 1.41 18.70 -8.71
N HIS A 149 1.13 19.93 -8.28
CA HIS A 149 -0.16 20.58 -8.40
C HIS A 149 -0.38 21.12 -9.82
N LYS A 150 -1.60 20.98 -10.33
CA LYS A 150 -2.10 21.64 -11.54
C LYS A 150 -2.25 23.15 -11.31
N GLU A 151 -2.58 23.92 -12.35
CA GLU A 151 -2.88 25.36 -12.18
C GLU A 151 -4.28 25.60 -11.58
N VAL A 152 -5.26 24.77 -11.94
CA VAL A 152 -6.68 24.93 -11.62
C VAL A 152 -7.27 23.57 -11.21
N PRO A 153 -8.17 23.50 -10.20
CA PRO A 153 -8.87 22.27 -9.84
C PRO A 153 -9.67 21.70 -11.02
N SER A 154 -9.62 20.38 -11.21
CA SER A 154 -10.39 19.70 -12.26
C SER A 154 -10.75 18.25 -11.88
N PRO A 155 -11.75 17.64 -12.55
CA PRO A 155 -12.00 16.21 -12.44
C PRO A 155 -10.82 15.38 -12.97
N GLU A 156 -10.61 14.22 -12.35
CA GLU A 156 -9.58 13.23 -12.65
C GLU A 156 -10.16 11.92 -13.20
N ASP A 157 -9.29 11.13 -13.84
CA ASP A 157 -9.69 9.87 -14.48
C ASP A 157 -9.77 8.66 -13.51
N ASP A 158 -10.18 7.50 -14.03
CA ASP A 158 -10.30 6.26 -13.26
C ASP A 158 -8.95 5.70 -12.73
N ASN A 159 -7.80 6.32 -13.06
CA ASN A 159 -6.50 5.93 -12.51
C ASN A 159 -6.21 6.56 -11.14
N MET A 160 -7.00 7.54 -10.69
CA MET A 160 -6.92 8.08 -9.33
C MET A 160 -7.48 7.06 -8.34
N ARG A 161 -6.59 6.24 -7.76
CA ARG A 161 -6.97 5.15 -6.85
C ARG A 161 -6.84 5.52 -5.39
N GLU A 162 -5.69 6.04 -4.97
CA GLU A 162 -5.45 6.31 -3.56
C GLU A 162 -6.21 7.58 -3.12
N CYS A 163 -6.09 8.67 -3.88
CA CYS A 163 -6.76 9.95 -3.56
C CYS A 163 -8.15 10.08 -4.18
N HIS A 164 -8.85 8.96 -4.37
CA HIS A 164 -10.18 8.93 -5.02
C HIS A 164 -11.26 9.84 -4.40
N PRO A 165 -11.23 10.29 -3.12
CA PRO A 165 -12.25 11.21 -2.60
C PRO A 165 -12.31 12.54 -3.37
N TRP A 166 -11.18 13.04 -3.87
CA TRP A 166 -11.09 14.30 -4.62
C TRP A 166 -11.33 14.16 -6.12
N LYS A 167 -11.62 12.96 -6.64
CA LYS A 167 -11.65 12.68 -8.08
C LYS A 167 -12.53 13.62 -8.91
N ASN A 168 -13.64 14.10 -8.37
CA ASN A 168 -14.52 15.01 -9.11
C ASN A 168 -13.98 16.46 -9.20
N ASN A 169 -13.06 16.85 -8.31
CA ASN A 169 -12.42 18.18 -8.30
C ASN A 169 -11.11 18.14 -7.47
N ALA A 170 -9.98 17.88 -8.12
CA ALA A 170 -8.67 17.74 -7.48
C ALA A 170 -7.64 18.74 -8.03
N CYS A 171 -6.63 19.08 -7.21
CA CYS A 171 -5.43 19.80 -7.62
C CYS A 171 -4.27 18.91 -8.12
N CYS A 172 -4.27 17.61 -7.82
CA CYS A 172 -3.27 16.66 -8.28
C CYS A 172 -3.66 16.01 -9.62
N ASP A 173 -2.68 15.50 -10.36
CA ASP A 173 -2.89 14.57 -11.48
C ASP A 173 -3.03 13.12 -10.97
N SER A 174 -3.94 12.33 -11.56
CA SER A 174 -4.14 10.91 -11.22
C SER A 174 -2.87 10.05 -11.35
N SER A 175 -1.94 10.47 -12.20
CA SER A 175 -0.66 9.79 -12.43
C SER A 175 0.32 9.86 -11.25
N THR A 176 0.19 10.91 -10.42
CA THR A 176 0.94 11.14 -9.18
C THR A 176 0.42 10.25 -8.06
N VAL A 177 -0.90 10.02 -8.02
CA VAL A 177 -1.63 9.37 -6.90
C VAL A 177 -2.23 8.00 -7.25
N LYS A 178 -1.60 7.30 -8.20
CA LYS A 178 -2.05 6.01 -8.78
C LYS A 178 -1.84 4.77 -7.89
N SER A 179 -0.97 4.89 -6.87
CA SER A 179 -0.61 3.84 -5.91
C SER A 179 0.16 4.44 -4.72
N VAL A 180 0.11 3.78 -3.56
CA VAL A 180 0.85 4.16 -2.34
C VAL A 180 2.33 4.46 -2.64
N ASP A 181 3.04 3.55 -3.32
CA ASP A 181 4.44 3.70 -3.72
C ASP A 181 4.71 4.98 -4.54
N ALA A 182 3.76 5.36 -5.42
CA ALA A 182 3.93 6.51 -6.30
C ALA A 182 3.85 7.84 -5.54
N ILE A 183 3.14 7.85 -4.41
CA ILE A 183 3.04 9.00 -3.50
C ILE A 183 4.26 9.02 -2.58
N ASN A 184 4.62 7.88 -1.99
CA ASN A 184 5.77 7.74 -1.08
C ASN A 184 7.11 8.11 -1.74
N GLU A 185 7.27 7.77 -3.02
CA GLU A 185 8.49 8.02 -3.81
C GLU A 185 8.44 9.33 -4.63
N ALA A 186 7.33 10.08 -4.62
CA ALA A 186 7.08 11.21 -5.53
C ALA A 186 8.20 12.27 -5.51
N TYR A 187 8.72 12.57 -4.32
CA TYR A 187 9.76 13.57 -4.07
C TYR A 187 11.18 13.01 -4.10
N GLY A 188 11.35 11.73 -4.43
CA GLY A 188 12.64 11.04 -4.58
C GLY A 188 13.21 10.46 -3.29
N ASP A 189 14.43 9.94 -3.41
CA ASP A 189 15.24 9.40 -2.31
C ASP A 189 15.23 10.33 -1.08
N GLY A 190 14.98 9.76 0.11
CA GLY A 190 14.99 10.52 1.36
C GLY A 190 13.69 11.26 1.67
N TYR A 191 12.70 11.24 0.76
CA TYR A 191 11.37 11.82 0.97
C TYR A 191 10.25 10.79 1.18
N GLN A 192 10.59 9.54 1.51
CA GLN A 192 9.64 8.50 1.93
C GLN A 192 9.16 8.70 3.39
N TRP A 193 7.97 8.25 3.77
CA TRP A 193 7.54 8.24 5.17
C TRP A 193 8.09 7.04 5.97
N ASP A 194 8.32 5.91 5.33
CA ASP A 194 8.77 4.64 5.94
C ASP A 194 10.30 4.53 6.06
N ARG A 195 10.97 5.67 6.26
CA ARG A 195 12.43 5.78 6.51
C ARG A 195 12.93 4.98 7.73
N CYS A 196 12.05 4.47 8.59
CA CYS A 196 12.40 3.55 9.67
C CYS A 196 12.13 2.08 9.34
N GLY A 197 11.92 1.79 8.05
CA GLY A 197 11.39 0.55 7.52
C GLY A 197 9.86 0.49 7.51
N PRO A 198 9.29 -0.62 7.01
CA PRO A 198 7.86 -0.76 6.75
C PRO A 198 7.02 -0.49 8.00
N ILE A 199 6.16 0.53 7.91
CA ILE A 199 5.14 0.85 8.92
C ILE A 199 3.89 -0.02 8.73
N SER A 200 3.08 -0.17 9.76
CA SER A 200 1.83 -0.92 9.66
C SER A 200 0.86 -0.28 8.66
N GLN A 201 0.10 -1.11 7.92
CA GLN A 201 -0.95 -0.62 7.00
C GLN A 201 -2.00 0.26 7.72
N ALA A 202 -2.17 0.10 9.03
CA ALA A 202 -3.04 0.98 9.82
C ALA A 202 -2.47 2.40 9.91
N CYS A 203 -1.16 2.53 10.15
CA CYS A 203 -0.43 3.79 10.19
C CYS A 203 -0.26 4.41 8.79
N GLU A 204 0.16 3.63 7.80
CA GLU A 204 0.44 4.06 6.42
C GLU A 204 -0.75 4.76 5.76
N ARG A 205 -1.97 4.27 6.00
CA ARG A 205 -3.19 4.91 5.49
C ARG A 205 -3.31 6.38 5.88
N PHE A 206 -2.81 6.78 7.05
CA PHE A 206 -2.86 8.19 7.46
C PHE A 206 -1.83 9.05 6.73
N PHE A 207 -0.64 8.51 6.40
CA PHE A 207 0.31 9.20 5.52
C PHE A 207 -0.26 9.36 4.11
N VAL A 208 -0.91 8.32 3.56
CA VAL A 208 -1.60 8.42 2.26
C VAL A 208 -2.74 9.44 2.32
N MET A 209 -3.54 9.46 3.38
CA MET A 209 -4.62 10.46 3.57
C MET A 209 -4.08 11.89 3.64
N GLU A 210 -3.00 12.12 4.40
CA GLU A 210 -2.36 13.43 4.52
C GLU A 210 -1.76 13.89 3.19
N ALA A 211 -1.02 13.02 2.49
CA ALA A 211 -0.49 13.32 1.17
C ALA A 211 -1.60 13.58 0.14
N CYS A 212 -2.73 12.85 0.22
CA CYS A 212 -3.91 13.14 -0.61
C CYS A 212 -4.56 14.49 -0.28
N LEU A 213 -4.62 14.89 1.00
CA LEU A 213 -5.03 16.25 1.36
C LEU A 213 -4.06 17.26 0.74
N TYR A 214 -2.76 17.09 0.95
CA TYR A 214 -1.75 18.03 0.48
C TYR A 214 -1.79 18.20 -1.05
N GLU A 215 -1.69 17.11 -1.82
CA GLU A 215 -1.60 17.16 -3.29
C GLU A 215 -2.94 17.51 -3.97
N CYS A 216 -4.06 17.00 -3.44
CA CYS A 216 -5.32 16.95 -4.19
C CYS A 216 -6.41 17.90 -3.70
N GLU A 217 -6.39 18.37 -2.45
CA GLU A 217 -7.45 19.23 -1.90
C GLU A 217 -7.40 20.64 -2.51
N PRO A 218 -8.44 21.08 -3.27
CA PRO A 218 -8.48 22.44 -3.84
C PRO A 218 -8.25 23.51 -2.78
N ASN A 219 -8.84 23.33 -1.60
CA ASN A 219 -8.82 24.31 -0.53
C ASN A 219 -7.48 24.40 0.24
N ALA A 220 -6.55 23.44 0.08
CA ALA A 220 -5.31 23.41 0.87
C ALA A 220 -4.42 24.63 0.61
N GLY A 221 -4.37 25.11 -0.64
CA GLY A 221 -3.60 26.27 -1.05
C GLY A 221 -3.94 27.58 -0.31
N LEU A 222 -5.15 27.69 0.26
CA LEU A 222 -5.55 28.86 1.08
C LEU A 222 -4.76 28.98 2.38
N PHE A 223 -4.11 27.89 2.83
CA PHE A 223 -3.26 27.86 4.03
C PHE A 223 -1.76 27.96 3.71
N ARG A 224 -1.37 28.32 2.47
CA ARG A 224 0.03 28.51 2.10
C ARG A 224 0.66 29.63 2.94
N LYS A 225 1.80 29.35 3.60
CA LYS A 225 2.52 30.24 4.53
C LYS A 225 2.89 31.60 3.93
N PHE A 226 3.15 31.62 2.63
CA PHE A 226 3.55 32.80 1.88
C PHE A 226 2.62 33.01 0.67
N ASN A 227 2.19 34.25 0.46
CA ASN A 227 1.57 34.66 -0.80
C ASN A 227 2.62 35.15 -1.80
N ASP A 228 2.28 35.19 -3.10
CA ASP A 228 3.23 35.49 -4.18
C ASP A 228 3.75 36.94 -4.18
N SER A 229 3.26 37.82 -3.29
CA SER A 229 3.84 39.14 -3.08
C SER A 229 4.98 39.15 -2.05
N GLN A 230 5.29 38.02 -1.42
CA GLN A 230 6.31 37.89 -0.35
C GLN A 230 7.64 37.32 -0.84
N THR A 231 7.97 37.41 -2.14
CA THR A 231 9.17 36.86 -2.77
C THR A 231 10.50 37.31 -2.15
N ASP A 232 10.51 38.48 -1.49
CA ASP A 232 11.69 39.04 -0.82
C ASP A 232 11.93 38.42 0.58
N HIS A 233 11.04 37.57 1.08
CA HIS A 233 11.22 36.91 2.38
C HIS A 233 12.31 35.81 2.28
N PRO A 234 13.27 35.72 3.22
CA PRO A 234 14.40 34.79 3.10
C PRO A 234 14.01 33.30 3.15
N GLU A 235 12.85 32.98 3.72
CA GLU A 235 12.27 31.63 3.72
C GLU A 235 11.18 31.41 2.65
N PHE A 236 10.97 32.38 1.75
CA PHE A 236 9.89 32.35 0.76
C PHE A 236 9.92 31.05 -0.03
N ASN A 237 8.77 30.39 -0.08
CA ASN A 237 8.54 29.20 -0.89
C ASN A 237 7.05 29.09 -1.22
N THR A 238 6.71 28.25 -2.19
CA THR A 238 5.37 28.15 -2.77
C THR A 238 4.63 26.87 -2.38
N TRP A 239 5.13 26.11 -1.40
CA TRP A 239 4.66 24.77 -1.05
C TRP A 239 4.28 24.60 0.43
N GLN A 240 4.84 25.42 1.33
CA GLN A 240 4.67 25.25 2.76
C GLN A 240 3.27 25.66 3.20
N LEU A 241 2.48 24.72 3.72
CA LEU A 241 1.26 25.00 4.48
C LEU A 241 1.59 25.63 5.85
N HIS A 242 0.62 26.34 6.42
CA HIS A 242 0.73 26.93 7.75
C HIS A 242 -0.62 26.97 8.48
N LYS A 243 -0.68 26.33 9.65
CA LYS A 243 -1.82 26.33 10.58
C LYS A 243 -3.18 26.01 9.93
N MET A 244 -3.18 25.07 8.98
CA MET A 244 -4.41 24.47 8.47
C MET A 244 -5.10 23.69 9.61
N PRO A 245 -6.37 24.00 9.96
CA PRO A 245 -7.03 23.41 11.12
C PRO A 245 -7.51 21.99 10.80
N ILE A 246 -6.99 20.99 11.51
CA ILE A 246 -7.35 19.58 11.36
C ILE A 246 -8.19 19.14 12.56
N LYS A 247 -9.23 18.33 12.32
CA LYS A 247 -10.09 17.80 13.39
C LYS A 247 -9.33 16.89 14.34
N LYS A 248 -9.49 17.12 15.65
CA LYS A 248 -8.82 16.35 16.71
C LYS A 248 -9.03 14.84 16.60
N SER A 249 -10.24 14.39 16.29
CA SER A 249 -10.54 12.97 16.11
C SER A 249 -9.69 12.30 15.03
N PHE A 250 -9.35 13.00 13.95
CA PHE A 250 -8.47 12.48 12.90
C PHE A 250 -7.05 12.28 13.42
N CYS A 251 -6.50 13.30 14.07
CA CYS A 251 -5.15 13.28 14.65
C CYS A 251 -4.99 12.25 15.77
N ASP A 252 -5.99 12.10 16.64
CA ASP A 252 -6.02 11.05 17.68
C ASP A 252 -6.07 9.64 17.06
N ALA A 253 -6.80 9.46 15.96
CA ALA A 253 -6.86 8.20 15.23
C ALA A 253 -5.52 7.86 14.54
N TRP A 254 -4.85 8.85 13.93
CA TRP A 254 -3.52 8.70 13.34
C TRP A 254 -2.51 8.23 14.39
N TYR A 255 -2.39 8.95 15.50
CA TYR A 255 -1.48 8.59 16.59
C TYR A 255 -1.78 7.20 17.17
N THR A 256 -3.06 6.84 17.30
CA THR A 256 -3.46 5.50 17.76
C THR A 256 -3.05 4.41 16.78
N ALA A 257 -3.20 4.65 15.47
CA ALA A 257 -2.84 3.69 14.43
C ALA A 257 -1.32 3.46 14.35
N CYS A 258 -0.53 4.53 14.46
CA CYS A 258 0.93 4.48 14.41
C CYS A 258 1.62 4.15 15.75
N TYR A 259 0.88 4.01 16.86
CA TYR A 259 1.41 4.05 18.24
C TYR A 259 2.64 3.15 18.52
N ASN A 260 2.74 1.98 17.88
CA ASN A 260 3.86 1.05 18.02
C ASN A 260 4.77 0.95 16.78
N ASP A 261 4.44 1.63 15.68
CA ASP A 261 5.30 1.78 14.52
C ASP A 261 6.50 2.68 14.85
N TYR A 262 7.49 2.71 13.96
CA TYR A 262 8.70 3.51 14.12
C TYR A 262 8.68 4.73 13.20
N PHE A 263 9.21 5.83 13.71
CA PHE A 263 9.46 7.06 12.97
C PHE A 263 10.83 7.63 13.36
N CYS A 264 11.37 8.52 12.55
CA CYS A 264 12.74 8.98 12.68
C CYS A 264 12.89 10.28 13.48
N GLY A 265 14.02 10.40 14.16
CA GLY A 265 14.46 11.63 14.80
C GLY A 265 13.59 12.06 15.99
N GLN A 266 13.23 13.34 16.03
CA GLN A 266 12.39 13.93 17.09
C GLN A 266 10.93 14.16 16.65
N GLY A 267 10.54 13.66 15.47
CA GLY A 267 9.19 13.73 14.92
C GLY A 267 9.01 14.65 13.70
N SER A 268 9.90 15.62 13.44
CA SER A 268 9.77 16.43 12.21
C SER A 268 10.19 15.63 10.97
N TYR A 269 9.29 15.56 9.98
CA TYR A 269 9.51 14.90 8.69
C TYR A 269 10.69 15.53 7.94
N PHE A 270 10.74 16.87 7.91
CA PHE A 270 11.80 17.61 7.22
C PHE A 270 13.14 17.50 7.93
N GLN A 271 13.16 17.49 9.28
CA GLN A 271 14.37 17.19 10.04
C GLN A 271 14.89 15.78 9.73
N CYS A 272 14.00 14.80 9.59
CA CYS A 272 14.38 13.45 9.22
C CYS A 272 14.90 13.34 7.78
N ALA A 273 14.28 14.02 6.82
CA ALA A 273 14.76 14.11 5.45
C ALA A 273 16.18 14.73 5.38
N ALA A 274 16.43 15.81 6.13
CA ALA A 274 17.75 16.42 6.23
C ALA A 274 18.79 15.46 6.83
N TYR A 275 18.43 14.70 7.88
CA TYR A 275 19.31 13.70 8.47
C TYR A 275 19.64 12.55 7.50
N TYR A 276 18.67 12.13 6.67
CA TYR A 276 18.91 11.18 5.59
C TYR A 276 20.00 11.69 4.64
N GLU A 277 19.83 12.91 4.10
CA GLU A 277 20.75 13.47 3.10
C GLU A 277 22.17 13.66 3.66
N ASP A 278 22.30 14.22 4.86
CA ASP A 278 23.59 14.43 5.54
C ASP A 278 24.37 13.12 5.76
N ASN A 279 23.68 11.97 5.82
CA ASN A 279 24.28 10.67 6.15
C ASN A 279 24.16 9.62 5.03
N LYS A 280 23.59 9.96 3.86
CA LYS A 280 23.26 9.05 2.75
C LYS A 280 24.41 8.09 2.40
N ALA A 281 25.59 8.63 2.14
CA ALA A 281 26.78 7.85 1.80
C ALA A 281 27.20 6.83 2.88
N SER A 282 26.94 7.13 4.17
CA SER A 282 27.23 6.20 5.27
C SER A 282 26.24 5.03 5.31
N PHE A 283 25.00 5.26 4.86
CA PHE A 283 23.96 4.24 4.78
C PHE A 283 24.18 3.34 3.56
N GLU A 284 24.51 3.90 2.40
CA GLU A 284 24.94 3.15 1.21
C GLU A 284 26.15 2.23 1.52
N GLU A 285 27.13 2.72 2.30
CA GLU A 285 28.27 1.90 2.74
C GLU A 285 27.86 0.79 3.74
N LYS A 286 26.94 1.08 4.68
CA LYS A 286 26.38 0.07 5.59
C LYS A 286 25.62 -1.03 4.82
N GLU A 287 24.82 -0.64 3.83
CA GLU A 287 24.01 -1.55 3.01
C GLU A 287 24.88 -2.44 2.11
N ASP A 288 25.85 -1.88 1.38
CA ASP A 288 26.81 -2.66 0.58
C ASP A 288 27.59 -3.68 1.42
N LYS A 289 28.02 -3.30 2.63
CA LYS A 289 28.65 -4.22 3.59
C LYS A 289 27.70 -5.33 4.02
N ALA A 290 26.46 -4.99 4.38
CA ALA A 290 25.45 -5.97 4.78
C ALA A 290 25.14 -6.96 3.65
N LEU A 291 24.98 -6.48 2.41
CA LEU A 291 24.76 -7.28 1.21
C LEU A 291 25.94 -8.24 0.93
N LYS A 292 27.18 -7.74 1.00
CA LYS A 292 28.40 -8.56 0.83
C LYS A 292 28.51 -9.66 1.89
N ILE A 293 28.18 -9.36 3.15
CA ILE A 293 28.15 -10.34 4.23
C ILE A 293 27.04 -11.38 3.97
N GLY A 294 25.83 -10.95 3.62
CA GLY A 294 24.70 -11.83 3.32
C GLY A 294 24.96 -12.80 2.17
N LEU A 295 25.56 -12.32 1.08
CA LEU A 295 25.98 -13.15 -0.06
C LEU A 295 27.06 -14.17 0.35
N SER A 296 28.03 -13.76 1.16
CA SER A 296 29.09 -14.65 1.67
C SER A 296 28.53 -15.78 2.54
N VAL A 297 27.68 -15.44 3.52
CA VAL A 297 27.03 -16.42 4.41
C VAL A 297 26.16 -17.39 3.61
N THR A 298 25.35 -16.89 2.68
CA THR A 298 24.49 -17.70 1.80
C THR A 298 25.32 -18.69 0.96
N GLY A 299 26.45 -18.23 0.39
CA GLY A 299 27.38 -19.09 -0.35
C GLY A 299 27.97 -20.23 0.51
N VAL A 300 28.39 -19.93 1.74
CA VAL A 300 28.91 -20.93 2.68
C VAL A 300 27.84 -21.97 3.05
N VAL A 301 26.62 -21.54 3.38
CA VAL A 301 25.51 -22.43 3.71
C VAL A 301 25.16 -23.35 2.53
N ALA A 302 25.11 -22.81 1.31
CA ALA A 302 24.85 -23.60 0.10
C ALA A 302 25.94 -24.66 -0.15
N LEU A 303 27.23 -24.30 0.02
CA LEU A 303 28.34 -25.25 -0.11
C LEU A 303 28.27 -26.36 0.93
N LEU A 304 27.96 -26.05 2.20
CA LEU A 304 27.80 -27.04 3.25
C LEU A 304 26.64 -28.00 2.97
N ALA A 305 25.51 -27.49 2.47
CA ALA A 305 24.36 -28.31 2.06
C ALA A 305 24.71 -29.27 0.90
N ILE A 306 25.46 -28.79 -0.11
CA ILE A 306 25.95 -29.61 -1.22
C ILE A 306 26.91 -30.71 -0.72
N CYS A 307 27.86 -30.36 0.15
CA CYS A 307 28.79 -31.33 0.76
C CYS A 307 28.04 -32.38 1.60
N PHE A 308 27.01 -31.99 2.34
CA PHE A 308 26.17 -32.91 3.12
C PHE A 308 25.38 -33.86 2.21
N ALA A 309 24.73 -33.34 1.15
CA ALA A 309 24.04 -34.17 0.16
C ALA A 309 24.98 -35.15 -0.54
N TRP A 310 26.19 -34.71 -0.92
CA TRP A 310 27.20 -35.59 -1.51
C TRP A 310 27.65 -36.70 -0.54
N CYS A 311 27.82 -36.37 0.75
CA CYS A 311 28.13 -37.34 1.79
C CYS A 311 27.02 -38.40 1.93
N LEU A 312 25.73 -38.00 1.94
CA LEU A 312 24.60 -38.93 1.99
C LEU A 312 24.61 -39.90 0.79
N ILE A 313 24.73 -39.38 -0.44
CA ILE A 313 24.78 -40.18 -1.67
C ILE A 313 25.99 -41.15 -1.65
N HIS A 314 27.15 -40.70 -1.17
CA HIS A 314 28.34 -41.55 -1.12
C HIS A 314 28.21 -42.68 -0.08
N ARG A 315 27.56 -42.41 1.06
CA ARG A 315 27.27 -43.42 2.09
C ARG A 315 26.23 -44.44 1.65
N GLU A 316 25.19 -43.99 0.95
CA GLU A 316 24.16 -44.86 0.38
C GLU A 316 24.77 -45.83 -0.66
N LYS A 317 25.61 -45.31 -1.58
CA LYS A 317 26.37 -46.14 -2.54
C LYS A 317 27.32 -47.16 -1.90
N LYS A 318 27.74 -46.94 -0.65
CA LYS A 318 28.57 -47.88 0.14
C LYS A 318 27.75 -48.86 0.99
N GLY A 319 26.42 -48.84 0.91
CA GLY A 319 25.55 -49.69 1.72
C GLY A 319 25.51 -49.32 3.22
N GLN A 320 25.88 -48.08 3.57
CA GLN A 320 25.87 -47.57 4.95
C GLN A 320 25.00 -46.31 5.08
N PRO A 321 23.70 -46.38 4.71
CA PRO A 321 22.81 -45.22 4.73
C PRO A 321 22.74 -44.59 6.12
N LEU A 322 22.68 -43.25 6.17
CA LEU A 322 22.62 -42.51 7.43
C LEU A 322 21.23 -42.63 8.09
N PHE A 323 20.20 -42.83 7.28
CA PHE A 323 18.82 -43.03 7.71
C PHE A 323 18.42 -44.48 7.38
N LEU A 324 18.06 -45.25 8.40
CA LEU A 324 17.48 -46.57 8.24
C LEU A 324 15.98 -46.43 7.98
N ALA A 325 15.43 -47.23 7.07
CA ALA A 325 13.98 -47.32 6.91
C ALA A 325 13.37 -47.88 8.21
N SER A 326 12.43 -47.14 8.80
CA SER A 326 11.66 -47.67 9.93
C SER A 326 10.77 -48.79 9.43
N THR A 327 11.02 -50.01 9.89
CA THR A 327 10.09 -51.12 9.69
C THR A 327 8.87 -50.89 10.58
N GLU A 328 7.76 -50.42 9.98
CA GLU A 328 6.46 -50.57 10.61
C GLU A 328 6.21 -52.07 10.84
N GLY A 329 6.13 -52.45 12.12
CA GLY A 329 5.92 -53.82 12.51
C GLY A 329 4.47 -54.22 12.30
N THR A 330 4.19 -54.96 11.24
CA THR A 330 2.92 -55.69 11.10
C THR A 330 2.90 -56.84 12.11
N SER A 331 2.48 -56.56 13.35
CA SER A 331 2.11 -57.61 14.30
C SER A 331 0.73 -58.17 13.93
N SER A 332 0.68 -59.48 13.72
CA SER A 332 -0.48 -60.32 13.40
C SER A 332 -1.61 -60.24 14.44
#